data_AF-A0AA89CCJ7-F1
#
_entry.id   AF-A0AA89CCJ7-F1
#
_cell.length_a   1.000
_cell.length_b   1.000
_cell.length_c   1.000
_cell.angle_alpha   90.00
_cell.angle_beta   90.00
_cell.angle_gamma   90.00
#
_symmetry.space_group_name_H-M   'P 1'
#
loop_
_entity.id
_entity.type
_entity.pdbx_description
1 polymer ?
#
loop_
_entity_poly.entity_id
_entity_poly.type
_entity_poly.pdbx_seq_one_letter_code
_entity_poly.pdbx_strand_id
1 'polypeptide(L)'
;MSKRKQPEHISQLQKSNRRRLHSTSLPDLSSTSIMSDINKSDSDTALDHPQGQSTPQVPQGNPSSQPLSTNSLPLITNVPPPPLYPPSAPGVPYFAAMPPSLVQVLGPYMEAMIQAAVKPLQDKIAKQEQVIQQQKDLIDDLYYITDDLYRRVDDADSKVENLEQYGRRNSLRFHNVKLPSEDCNTDKVIVDLCKEQLDITISEDDICRSHPIGEPNRHGKSQLIARFRNWKIKNNIFLNKKKLKGSSDKVFITEDLTPYRQSLMKYISAAKRDKRLSSFWTSDGRIFVKLSEGGRRHLLVNEEQLNGILSP
;
A
#
# COMPACT_ATOMS: atom_id res chain seq x y z
N MET A 1 2.14 24.93 -27.32
CA MET A 1 1.85 24.69 -25.89
C MET A 1 2.36 23.32 -25.51
N SER A 2 3.03 23.18 -24.36
CA SER A 2 3.78 21.98 -23.99
C SER A 2 2.87 20.85 -23.48
N LYS A 3 3.02 19.64 -24.03
CA LYS A 3 2.39 18.43 -23.48
C LYS A 3 3.17 18.01 -22.23
N ARG A 4 2.69 18.37 -21.03
CA ARG A 4 3.22 17.81 -19.77
C ARG A 4 3.03 16.29 -19.79
N LYS A 5 4.12 15.54 -19.90
CA LYS A 5 4.14 14.10 -19.61
C LYS A 5 3.69 13.90 -18.17
N GLN A 6 2.79 12.95 -17.91
CA GLN A 6 2.64 12.43 -16.56
C GLN A 6 3.95 11.71 -16.15
N PRO A 7 4.38 11.81 -14.88
CA PRO A 7 5.59 11.13 -14.43
C PRO A 7 5.42 9.62 -14.50
N GLU A 8 6.25 8.96 -15.32
CA GLU A 8 6.19 7.51 -15.60
C GLU A 8 6.33 6.64 -14.32
N HIS A 9 6.84 7.22 -13.23
CA HIS A 9 6.96 6.64 -11.89
C HIS A 9 5.62 6.14 -11.30
N ILE A 10 4.52 6.88 -11.50
CA ILE A 10 3.19 6.51 -10.95
C ILE A 10 2.70 5.20 -11.58
N SER A 11 2.98 5.00 -12.88
CA SER A 11 2.62 3.75 -13.58
C SER A 11 3.38 2.54 -13.02
N GLN A 12 4.62 2.73 -12.54
CA GLN A 12 5.43 1.64 -12.00
C GLN A 12 4.98 1.25 -10.58
N LEU A 13 4.72 2.22 -9.68
CA LEU A 13 4.16 1.92 -8.35
C LEU A 13 2.80 1.20 -8.44
N GLN A 14 1.89 1.66 -9.30
CA GLN A 14 0.57 1.02 -9.48
C GLN A 14 0.68 -0.41 -10.04
N LYS A 15 1.66 -0.67 -10.92
CA LYS A 15 1.95 -2.02 -11.44
C LYS A 15 2.57 -2.94 -10.38
N SER A 16 3.41 -2.40 -9.48
CA SER A 16 3.97 -3.13 -8.33
C SER A 16 2.86 -3.58 -7.37
N ASN A 17 1.97 -2.66 -6.98
CA ASN A 17 0.87 -2.95 -6.06
C ASN A 17 -0.14 -3.96 -6.62
N ARG A 18 -0.45 -3.93 -7.93
CA ARG A 18 -1.30 -4.96 -8.55
C ARG A 18 -0.73 -6.39 -8.43
N ARG A 19 0.60 -6.56 -8.38
CA ARG A 19 1.22 -7.89 -8.21
C ARG A 19 1.19 -8.37 -6.76
N ARG A 20 1.40 -7.49 -5.77
CA ARG A 20 1.32 -7.85 -4.34
C ARG A 20 -0.09 -8.30 -3.91
N LEU A 21 -1.14 -7.66 -4.43
CA LEU A 21 -2.53 -7.99 -4.05
C LEU A 21 -3.02 -9.38 -4.52
N HIS A 22 -2.30 -10.06 -5.42
CA HIS A 22 -2.68 -11.40 -5.92
C HIS A 22 -1.97 -12.57 -5.21
N SER A 23 -1.07 -12.32 -4.25
CA SER A 23 -0.32 -13.40 -3.56
C SER A 23 -0.78 -13.67 -2.12
N THR A 24 -1.69 -12.86 -1.57
CA THR A 24 -2.29 -13.07 -0.24
C THR A 24 -3.75 -13.50 -0.36
N SER A 25 -4.00 -14.81 -0.28
CA SER A 25 -5.35 -15.31 -0.01
C SER A 25 -5.76 -14.89 1.39
N LEU A 26 -6.78 -14.04 1.50
CA LEU A 26 -7.45 -13.79 2.77
C LEU A 26 -8.20 -15.06 3.21
N PRO A 27 -8.25 -15.38 4.51
CA PRO A 27 -9.11 -16.43 5.02
C PRO A 27 -10.57 -15.97 5.04
N ASP A 28 -11.48 -16.91 4.77
CA ASP A 28 -12.93 -16.70 4.82
C ASP A 28 -13.41 -16.59 6.28
N LEU A 29 -14.10 -15.49 6.61
CA LEU A 29 -14.62 -15.20 7.95
C LEU A 29 -16.13 -15.49 8.07
N SER A 30 -16.58 -16.60 7.49
CA SER A 30 -17.98 -17.05 7.53
C SER A 30 -18.26 -18.15 8.58
N SER A 31 -17.57 -18.15 9.72
CA SER A 31 -18.03 -18.87 10.93
C SER A 31 -17.26 -18.51 12.22
N THR A 32 -17.81 -17.66 13.08
CA THR A 32 -17.67 -17.79 14.54
C THR A 32 -18.73 -16.99 15.28
N SER A 33 -19.43 -17.65 16.20
CA SER A 33 -20.52 -17.07 17.00
C SER A 33 -19.98 -16.47 18.29
N ILE A 34 -19.72 -15.15 18.33
CA ILE A 34 -19.47 -14.40 19.58
C ILE A 34 -20.13 -13.02 19.51
N MET A 35 -21.40 -12.92 19.91
CA MET A 35 -22.01 -11.70 20.47
C MET A 35 -23.42 -12.01 21.02
N SER A 36 -23.45 -12.73 22.14
CA SER A 36 -24.47 -12.54 23.17
C SER A 36 -23.80 -11.84 24.36
N ASP A 37 -24.60 -11.19 25.20
CA ASP A 37 -24.18 -10.46 26.40
C ASP A 37 -23.48 -9.12 26.17
N ILE A 38 -24.30 -8.05 26.14
CA ILE A 38 -24.21 -6.87 27.03
C ILE A 38 -25.55 -6.14 26.92
N ASN A 39 -26.42 -6.30 27.91
CA ASN A 39 -27.62 -5.49 28.15
C ASN A 39 -28.15 -5.78 29.57
N LYS A 40 -28.64 -4.74 30.27
CA LYS A 40 -28.73 -4.61 31.76
C LYS A 40 -27.34 -4.34 32.37
N SER A 41 -27.13 -3.39 33.29
CA SER A 41 -28.03 -2.49 34.05
C SER A 41 -27.22 -1.33 34.68
N ASP A 42 -27.72 -0.13 35.05
CA ASP A 42 -29.01 0.58 34.83
C ASP A 42 -28.78 2.12 35.07
N SER A 43 -29.72 2.82 35.74
CA SER A 43 -29.78 4.21 36.28
C SER A 43 -28.51 4.83 36.92
N ASP A 44 -28.28 6.15 37.02
CA ASP A 44 -29.17 7.34 36.95
C ASP A 44 -28.34 8.62 36.63
N THR A 45 -28.97 9.64 36.01
CA THR A 45 -28.86 11.11 36.31
C THR A 45 -29.47 11.92 35.16
N ALA A 46 -30.44 12.80 35.46
CA ALA A 46 -31.16 13.63 34.48
C ALA A 46 -30.57 15.06 34.34
N LEU A 47 -31.24 15.90 33.52
CA LEU A 47 -30.89 17.28 33.05
C LEU A 47 -30.13 17.28 31.70
N ASP A 48 -30.50 18.05 30.67
CA ASP A 48 -31.71 18.84 30.41
C ASP A 48 -31.91 18.96 28.86
N HIS A 49 -33.10 19.29 28.38
CA HIS A 49 -33.42 19.40 26.94
C HIS A 49 -33.29 20.85 26.42
N PRO A 50 -32.94 21.05 25.14
CA PRO A 50 -34.00 21.41 24.19
C PRO A 50 -33.92 20.73 22.82
N GLN A 51 -35.03 20.84 22.08
CA GLN A 51 -35.38 20.08 20.88
C GLN A 51 -34.66 20.54 19.59
N GLY A 52 -34.52 19.62 18.62
CA GLY A 52 -34.11 19.95 17.25
C GLY A 52 -34.00 18.74 16.31
N GLN A 53 -35.11 18.31 15.70
CA GLN A 53 -35.11 17.46 14.49
C GLN A 53 -34.66 18.34 13.28
N SER A 54 -34.21 17.87 12.10
CA SER A 54 -34.46 16.61 11.38
C SER A 54 -33.34 16.32 10.36
N THR A 55 -33.35 15.12 9.77
CA THR A 55 -32.53 14.71 8.61
C THR A 55 -32.81 15.49 7.32
N PRO A 56 -31.83 15.66 6.40
CA PRO A 56 -32.09 16.14 5.04
C PRO A 56 -32.65 15.02 4.15
N GLN A 57 -33.83 15.23 3.56
CA GLN A 57 -34.35 14.40 2.47
C GLN A 57 -33.94 14.94 1.09
N VAL A 58 -33.85 14.04 0.12
CA VAL A 58 -33.67 14.32 -1.31
C VAL A 58 -34.99 14.81 -1.92
N PRO A 59 -35.01 15.90 -2.72
CA PRO A 59 -36.14 16.22 -3.58
C PRO A 59 -35.91 15.72 -5.02
N GLN A 60 -36.83 14.91 -5.54
CA GLN A 60 -37.08 14.81 -6.98
C GLN A 60 -37.83 16.07 -7.47
N GLY A 61 -37.78 16.38 -8.78
CA GLY A 61 -38.09 17.73 -9.27
C GLY A 61 -39.42 17.94 -10.00
N ASN A 62 -39.71 19.23 -10.23
CA ASN A 62 -40.67 19.84 -11.19
C ASN A 62 -42.18 19.55 -11.02
N PRO A 63 -43.08 20.36 -11.64
CA PRO A 63 -42.87 21.62 -12.39
C PRO A 63 -43.74 22.80 -11.87
N SER A 64 -43.50 24.02 -12.36
CA SER A 64 -44.53 24.95 -12.91
C SER A 64 -43.96 26.34 -13.23
N SER A 65 -44.61 27.05 -14.15
CA SER A 65 -44.11 28.29 -14.76
C SER A 65 -44.97 29.52 -14.43
N GLN A 66 -44.39 30.71 -14.68
CA GLN A 66 -45.02 32.05 -14.79
C GLN A 66 -45.24 32.87 -13.50
N PRO A 67 -45.32 34.21 -13.59
CA PRO A 67 -44.57 35.11 -14.50
C PRO A 67 -43.86 36.27 -13.77
N LEU A 68 -42.85 36.86 -14.41
CA LEU A 68 -42.19 38.09 -13.94
C LEU A 68 -43.06 39.34 -14.23
N SER A 69 -43.18 40.22 -13.24
CA SER A 69 -43.92 41.48 -13.33
C SER A 69 -43.24 42.50 -14.25
N THR A 70 -44.01 43.07 -15.18
CA THR A 70 -43.56 44.16 -16.05
C THR A 70 -43.66 45.52 -15.34
N ASN A 71 -42.53 46.09 -14.93
CA ASN A 71 -42.49 47.52 -14.58
C ASN A 71 -42.59 48.36 -15.84
N SER A 72 -43.60 49.23 -15.89
CA SER A 72 -43.92 50.07 -17.04
C SER A 72 -42.94 51.24 -17.19
N LEU A 73 -42.34 51.42 -18.36
CA LEU A 73 -41.70 52.67 -18.77
C LEU A 73 -42.70 53.52 -19.58
N PRO A 74 -42.65 54.86 -19.48
CA PRO A 74 -43.63 55.74 -20.11
C PRO A 74 -43.53 55.74 -21.64
N LEU A 75 -44.70 55.80 -22.28
CA LEU A 75 -44.85 55.76 -23.74
C LEU A 75 -44.48 57.12 -24.36
N ILE A 76 -43.29 57.21 -24.99
CA ILE A 76 -42.94 58.35 -25.83
C ILE A 76 -43.61 58.15 -27.20
N THR A 77 -44.75 58.81 -27.40
CA THR A 77 -45.45 58.86 -28.70
C THR A 77 -44.87 59.98 -29.58
N ASN A 78 -44.90 59.77 -30.90
CA ASN A 78 -44.41 60.66 -31.97
C ASN A 78 -42.88 60.79 -32.12
N VAL A 79 -42.29 59.79 -32.77
CA VAL A 79 -41.15 59.98 -33.68
C VAL A 79 -41.59 59.44 -35.06
N PRO A 80 -41.44 60.18 -36.17
CA PRO A 80 -41.77 59.67 -37.50
C PRO A 80 -40.87 58.48 -37.87
N PRO A 81 -41.34 57.54 -38.71
CA PRO A 81 -40.53 56.39 -39.09
C PRO A 81 -39.25 56.85 -39.81
N PRO A 82 -38.07 56.29 -39.49
CA PRO A 82 -36.86 56.59 -40.23
C PRO A 82 -37.00 56.12 -41.69
N PRO A 83 -36.33 56.78 -42.65
CA PRO A 83 -36.32 56.31 -44.03
C PRO A 83 -35.76 54.88 -44.09
N LEU A 84 -36.34 54.06 -44.97
CA LEU A 84 -35.87 52.70 -45.23
C LEU A 84 -34.47 52.76 -45.83
N TYR A 85 -33.45 52.54 -45.00
CA TYR A 85 -32.09 52.29 -45.49
C TYR A 85 -32.09 51.01 -46.34
N PRO A 86 -31.35 50.97 -47.46
CA PRO A 86 -31.21 49.75 -48.25
C PRO A 86 -30.57 48.64 -47.39
N PRO A 87 -30.89 47.36 -47.66
CA PRO A 87 -30.38 46.25 -46.87
C PRO A 87 -28.85 46.26 -46.84
N SER A 88 -28.29 46.32 -45.64
CA SER A 88 -26.84 46.35 -45.41
C SER A 88 -26.17 45.13 -46.04
N ALA A 89 -25.12 45.37 -46.83
CA ALA A 89 -24.35 44.31 -47.46
C ALA A 89 -23.84 43.29 -46.41
N PRO A 90 -23.85 41.98 -46.71
CA PRO A 90 -23.47 40.96 -45.75
C PRO A 90 -21.99 41.12 -45.34
N GLY A 91 -21.76 41.37 -44.06
CA GLY A 91 -20.42 41.50 -43.46
C GLY A 91 -20.14 42.81 -42.74
N VAL A 92 -20.99 43.85 -42.85
CA VAL A 92 -20.82 45.10 -42.09
C VAL A 92 -21.36 44.92 -40.66
N PRO A 93 -20.55 45.09 -39.60
CA PRO A 93 -21.04 45.00 -38.23
C PRO A 93 -22.02 46.15 -37.93
N TYR A 94 -23.17 45.82 -37.34
CA TYR A 94 -24.34 46.72 -37.19
C TYR A 94 -24.03 48.08 -36.53
N PHE A 95 -23.01 48.15 -35.67
CA PHE A 95 -22.53 49.39 -35.04
C PHE A 95 -21.99 50.43 -36.03
N ALA A 96 -21.44 50.01 -37.17
CA ALA A 96 -20.86 50.92 -38.16
C ALA A 96 -21.89 51.76 -38.93
N ALA A 97 -23.18 51.44 -38.80
CA ALA A 97 -24.30 52.14 -39.44
C ALA A 97 -25.06 53.10 -38.52
N MET A 98 -24.65 53.22 -37.24
CA MET A 98 -25.33 54.06 -36.25
C MET A 98 -24.83 55.51 -36.29
N PRO A 99 -25.71 56.53 -36.22
CA PRO A 99 -25.28 57.93 -36.20
C PRO A 99 -24.45 58.22 -34.94
N PRO A 100 -23.34 58.98 -35.03
CA PRO A 100 -22.38 59.16 -33.91
C PRO A 100 -23.00 59.69 -32.60
N SER A 101 -24.04 60.53 -32.68
CA SER A 101 -24.76 61.04 -31.52
C SER A 101 -25.50 59.95 -30.74
N LEU A 102 -26.04 58.94 -31.42
CA LEU A 102 -26.71 57.81 -30.76
C LEU A 102 -25.70 56.88 -30.10
N VAL A 103 -24.51 56.71 -30.71
CA VAL A 103 -23.40 55.95 -30.12
C VAL A 103 -22.88 56.62 -28.85
N GLN A 104 -22.75 57.96 -28.84
CA GLN A 104 -22.37 58.71 -27.64
C GLN A 104 -23.38 58.59 -26.49
N VAL A 105 -24.67 58.47 -26.78
CA VAL A 105 -25.73 58.38 -25.74
C VAL A 105 -25.93 56.94 -25.25
N LEU A 106 -26.00 55.95 -26.15
CA LEU A 106 -26.30 54.56 -25.78
C LEU A 106 -25.05 53.75 -25.40
N GLY A 107 -23.87 54.12 -25.89
CA GLY A 107 -22.60 53.43 -25.59
C GLY A 107 -22.35 53.28 -24.09
N PRO A 108 -22.34 54.37 -23.29
CA PRO A 108 -22.10 54.30 -21.85
C PRO A 108 -23.13 53.45 -21.09
N TYR A 109 -24.40 53.48 -21.52
CA TYR A 109 -25.47 52.68 -20.89
C TYR A 109 -25.33 51.18 -21.19
N MET A 110 -25.04 50.82 -22.44
CA MET A 110 -24.75 49.42 -22.81
C MET A 110 -23.48 48.92 -22.13
N GLU A 111 -22.44 49.73 -22.05
CA GLU A 111 -21.20 49.38 -21.36
C GLU A 111 -21.45 49.16 -19.86
N ALA A 112 -22.21 50.03 -19.19
CA ALA A 112 -22.59 49.84 -17.79
C ALA A 112 -23.39 48.54 -17.56
N MET A 113 -24.34 48.19 -18.44
CA MET A 113 -25.09 46.93 -18.35
C MET A 113 -24.19 45.70 -18.58
N ILE A 114 -23.29 45.76 -19.56
CA ILE A 114 -22.31 44.69 -19.84
C ILE A 114 -21.39 44.51 -18.64
N GLN A 115 -20.83 45.59 -18.08
CA GLN A 115 -19.96 45.53 -16.90
C GLN A 115 -20.71 44.97 -15.67
N ALA A 116 -21.96 45.37 -15.43
CA ALA A 116 -22.78 44.85 -14.34
C ALA A 116 -23.05 43.33 -14.46
N ALA A 117 -23.18 42.81 -15.68
CA ALA A 117 -23.38 41.38 -15.94
C ALA A 117 -22.05 40.57 -15.94
N VAL A 118 -20.97 41.15 -16.46
CA VAL A 118 -19.67 40.47 -16.64
C VAL A 118 -18.85 40.44 -15.35
N LYS A 119 -18.85 41.52 -14.55
CA LYS A 119 -18.09 41.59 -13.29
C LYS A 119 -18.35 40.42 -12.33
N PRO A 120 -19.60 40.05 -11.98
CA PRO A 120 -19.86 38.92 -11.08
C PRO A 120 -19.46 37.55 -11.68
N LEU A 121 -19.26 37.45 -13.00
CA LEU A 121 -18.70 36.26 -13.63
C LEU A 121 -17.16 36.26 -13.54
N GLN A 122 -16.51 37.41 -13.74
CA GLN A 122 -15.07 37.57 -13.53
C GLN A 122 -14.67 37.27 -12.07
N ASP A 123 -15.42 37.80 -11.09
CA ASP A 123 -15.20 37.54 -9.66
C ASP A 123 -15.34 36.03 -9.33
N LYS A 124 -16.31 35.34 -9.96
CA LYS A 124 -16.48 33.89 -9.82
C LYS A 124 -15.33 33.10 -10.44
N ILE A 125 -14.83 33.51 -11.61
CA ILE A 125 -13.69 32.87 -12.27
C ILE A 125 -12.43 33.03 -11.41
N ALA A 126 -12.11 34.24 -10.95
CA ALA A 126 -10.96 34.48 -10.08
C ALA A 126 -11.04 33.66 -8.77
N LYS A 127 -12.23 33.55 -8.18
CA LYS A 127 -12.45 32.69 -7.00
C LYS A 127 -12.28 31.20 -7.32
N GLN A 128 -12.71 30.73 -8.49
CA GLN A 128 -12.49 29.35 -8.92
C GLN A 128 -11.01 29.07 -9.19
N GLU A 129 -10.27 30.00 -9.80
CA GLU A 129 -8.82 29.88 -10.00
C GLU A 129 -8.07 29.77 -8.66
N GLN A 130 -8.44 30.57 -7.66
CA GLN A 130 -7.89 30.46 -6.30
C GLN A 130 -8.18 29.08 -5.67
N VAL A 131 -9.42 28.58 -5.76
CA VAL A 131 -9.80 27.26 -5.23
C VAL A 131 -9.06 26.14 -5.96
N ILE A 132 -8.90 26.24 -7.29
CA ILE A 132 -8.14 25.28 -8.10
C ILE A 132 -6.66 25.29 -7.69
N GLN A 133 -6.10 26.45 -7.32
CA GLN A 133 -4.72 26.50 -6.83
C GLN A 133 -4.60 25.84 -5.46
N GLN A 134 -5.45 26.20 -4.50
CA GLN A 134 -5.50 25.56 -3.18
C GLN A 134 -5.69 24.03 -3.26
N GLN A 135 -6.49 23.55 -4.21
CA GLN A 135 -6.67 22.12 -4.46
C GLN A 135 -5.41 21.44 -5.01
N LYS A 136 -4.63 22.11 -5.88
CA LYS A 136 -3.34 21.58 -6.34
C LYS A 136 -2.32 21.51 -5.21
N ASP A 137 -2.21 22.59 -4.43
CA ASP A 137 -1.28 22.67 -3.30
C ASP A 137 -1.58 21.54 -2.29
N LEU A 138 -2.85 21.33 -1.96
CA LEU A 138 -3.30 20.22 -1.11
C LEU A 138 -3.03 18.83 -1.74
N ILE A 139 -3.17 18.68 -3.05
CA ILE A 139 -2.86 17.42 -3.75
C ILE A 139 -1.36 17.11 -3.68
N ASP A 140 -0.50 18.11 -3.87
CA ASP A 140 0.95 17.97 -3.79
C ASP A 140 1.40 17.64 -2.35
N ASP A 141 0.82 18.30 -1.34
CA ASP A 141 1.02 17.96 0.09
C ASP A 141 0.56 16.53 0.42
N LEU A 142 -0.61 16.12 -0.08
CA LEU A 142 -1.13 14.76 0.11
C LEU A 142 -0.23 13.70 -0.54
N TYR A 143 0.36 13.99 -1.72
CA TYR A 143 1.34 13.10 -2.34
C TYR A 143 2.62 13.00 -1.50
N TYR A 144 3.13 14.12 -0.98
CA TYR A 144 4.31 14.13 -0.10
C TYR A 144 4.07 13.31 1.18
N ILE A 145 2.95 13.54 1.87
CA ILE A 145 2.58 12.81 3.09
C ILE A 145 2.40 11.32 2.80
N THR A 146 1.77 10.97 1.67
CA THR A 146 1.58 9.56 1.27
C THR A 146 2.91 8.85 1.05
N ASP A 147 3.88 9.49 0.39
CA ASP A 147 5.22 8.95 0.19
C ASP A 147 6.01 8.80 1.52
N ASP A 148 5.95 9.79 2.40
CA ASP A 148 6.58 9.70 3.73
C ASP A 148 5.97 8.57 4.59
N LEU A 149 4.65 8.44 4.60
CA LEU A 149 3.96 7.37 5.30
C LEU A 149 4.36 5.99 4.75
N TYR A 150 4.45 5.81 3.42
CA TYR A 150 4.93 4.54 2.85
C TYR A 150 6.38 4.24 3.24
N ARG A 151 7.28 5.24 3.21
CA ARG A 151 8.67 5.07 3.66
C ARG A 151 8.76 4.68 5.14
N ARG A 152 7.91 5.26 5.99
CA ARG A 152 7.87 4.96 7.43
C ARG A 152 7.29 3.59 7.74
N VAL A 153 6.31 3.12 6.95
CA VAL A 153 5.78 1.76 7.06
C VAL A 153 6.85 0.73 6.66
N ASP A 154 7.56 0.93 5.54
CA ASP A 154 8.61 -0.02 5.09
C ASP A 154 9.81 -0.10 6.06
N ASP A 155 10.21 1.03 6.67
CA ASP A 155 11.22 1.06 7.74
C ASP A 155 10.72 0.38 9.03
N ALA A 156 9.46 0.57 9.42
CA ALA A 156 8.87 -0.11 10.58
C ALA A 156 8.77 -1.63 10.36
N ASP A 157 8.25 -2.07 9.21
CA ASP A 157 8.18 -3.49 8.83
C ASP A 157 9.58 -4.13 8.80
N SER A 158 10.56 -3.42 8.21
CA SER A 158 11.97 -3.85 8.18
C SER A 158 12.56 -3.98 9.59
N LYS A 159 12.23 -3.09 10.52
CA LYS A 159 12.65 -3.19 11.93
C LYS A 159 12.01 -4.36 12.65
N VAL A 160 10.69 -4.56 12.49
CA VAL A 160 9.95 -5.69 13.07
C VAL A 160 10.51 -7.02 12.56
N GLU A 161 10.73 -7.17 11.26
CA GLU A 161 11.30 -8.38 10.65
C GLU A 161 12.71 -8.68 11.20
N ASN A 162 13.58 -7.66 11.32
CA ASN A 162 14.91 -7.83 11.88
C ASN A 162 14.89 -8.23 13.36
N LEU A 163 13.96 -7.69 14.17
CA LEU A 163 13.77 -8.07 15.56
C LEU A 163 13.24 -9.50 15.69
N GLU A 164 12.27 -9.88 14.86
CA GLU A 164 11.73 -11.25 14.83
C GLU A 164 12.82 -12.26 14.45
N GLN A 165 13.64 -11.96 13.43
CA GLN A 165 14.77 -12.80 13.05
C GLN A 165 15.87 -12.84 14.12
N TYR A 166 16.11 -11.73 14.83
CA TYR A 166 17.04 -11.69 15.96
C TYR A 166 16.55 -12.59 17.11
N GLY A 167 15.25 -12.58 17.41
CA GLY A 167 14.61 -13.50 18.36
C GLY A 167 14.86 -14.96 17.99
N ARG A 168 14.79 -15.30 16.69
CA ARG A 168 15.07 -16.64 16.14
C ARG A 168 16.56 -16.98 16.01
N ARG A 169 17.50 -16.07 16.28
CA ARG A 169 18.95 -16.27 16.03
C ARG A 169 19.52 -17.53 16.70
N ASN A 170 19.04 -17.92 17.87
CA ASN A 170 19.52 -19.12 18.59
C ASN A 170 18.72 -20.40 18.28
N SER A 171 17.84 -20.38 17.26
CA SER A 171 16.99 -21.52 16.90
C SER A 171 17.45 -22.21 15.61
N LEU A 172 17.38 -23.54 15.59
CA LEU A 172 17.58 -24.37 14.40
C LEU A 172 16.34 -25.21 14.12
N ARG A 173 16.18 -25.58 12.85
CA ARG A 173 15.17 -26.53 12.38
C ARG A 173 15.85 -27.80 11.89
N PHE A 174 15.46 -28.93 12.47
CA PHE A 174 15.92 -30.27 12.09
C PHE A 174 14.80 -30.92 11.27
N HIS A 175 15.13 -31.36 10.06
CA HIS A 175 14.15 -31.89 9.10
C HIS A 175 14.35 -33.40 8.94
N ASN A 176 13.26 -34.11 8.63
CA ASN A 176 13.24 -35.58 8.45
C ASN A 176 13.71 -36.37 9.69
N VAL A 177 13.40 -35.89 10.89
CA VAL A 177 13.70 -36.61 12.14
C VAL A 177 12.61 -37.66 12.39
N LYS A 178 13.00 -38.92 12.63
CA LYS A 178 12.05 -39.95 13.07
C LYS A 178 11.86 -39.86 14.58
N LEU A 179 10.63 -39.69 15.05
CA LEU A 179 10.32 -39.67 16.47
C LEU A 179 9.96 -41.08 16.98
N PRO A 180 10.36 -41.47 18.21
CA PRO A 180 9.94 -42.75 18.80
C PRO A 180 8.44 -42.83 19.10
N SER A 181 7.85 -41.70 19.51
CA SER A 181 6.44 -41.51 19.87
C SER A 181 6.08 -40.03 19.74
N GLU A 182 4.80 -39.67 19.83
CA GLU A 182 4.37 -38.26 19.79
C GLU A 182 4.85 -37.49 21.03
N ASP A 183 4.66 -38.06 22.23
CA ASP A 183 5.10 -37.48 23.51
C ASP A 183 6.58 -37.73 23.86
N CYS A 184 7.45 -37.90 22.85
CA CYS A 184 8.87 -38.15 23.12
C CYS A 184 9.62 -36.92 23.62
N ASN A 185 10.64 -37.12 24.47
CA ASN A 185 11.57 -36.06 24.84
C ASN A 185 12.38 -35.64 23.60
N THR A 186 11.99 -34.52 23.00
CA THR A 186 12.60 -33.99 21.77
C THR A 186 13.98 -33.38 22.01
N ASP A 187 14.30 -32.93 23.24
CA ASP A 187 15.63 -32.45 23.59
C ASP A 187 16.63 -33.62 23.53
N LYS A 188 16.26 -34.76 24.13
CA LYS A 188 17.04 -36.01 24.05
C LYS A 188 17.24 -36.49 22.60
N VAL A 189 16.18 -36.50 21.78
CA VAL A 189 16.27 -36.88 20.35
C VAL A 189 17.30 -36.00 19.61
N ILE A 190 17.41 -34.73 19.96
CA ILE A 190 18.38 -33.80 19.35
C ILE A 190 19.79 -34.01 19.91
N VAL A 191 19.94 -34.31 21.19
CA VAL A 191 21.22 -34.70 21.81
C VAL A 191 21.78 -35.97 21.14
N ASP A 192 20.96 -37.02 21.04
CA ASP A 192 21.34 -38.30 20.41
C ASP A 192 21.72 -38.08 18.93
N LEU A 193 20.92 -37.33 18.16
CA LEU A 193 21.20 -36.98 16.77
C LEU A 193 22.51 -36.18 16.61
N CYS A 194 22.80 -35.24 17.50
CA CYS A 194 24.06 -34.47 17.49
C CYS A 194 25.26 -35.37 17.81
N LYS A 195 25.12 -36.31 18.75
CA LYS A 195 26.18 -37.26 19.10
C LYS A 195 26.45 -38.24 17.98
N GLU A 196 25.42 -38.89 17.45
CA GLU A 196 25.52 -39.98 16.47
C GLU A 196 25.86 -39.49 15.05
N GLN A 197 25.22 -38.41 14.58
CA GLN A 197 25.34 -37.97 13.17
C GLN A 197 26.23 -36.73 12.98
N LEU A 198 26.50 -35.97 14.03
CA LEU A 198 27.39 -34.80 13.97
C LEU A 198 28.69 -34.97 14.74
N ASP A 199 28.82 -36.00 15.59
CA ASP A 199 29.96 -36.15 16.51
C ASP A 199 30.17 -34.85 17.32
N ILE A 200 29.07 -34.42 17.98
CA ILE A 200 29.02 -33.28 18.89
C ILE A 200 28.31 -33.72 20.17
N THR A 201 29.02 -33.64 21.30
CA THR A 201 28.41 -33.80 22.63
C THR A 201 27.78 -32.48 23.09
N ILE A 202 26.50 -32.55 23.46
CA ILE A 202 25.71 -31.49 24.12
C ILE A 202 24.87 -32.14 25.24
N SER A 203 24.43 -31.34 26.21
CA SER A 203 23.45 -31.75 27.22
C SER A 203 22.02 -31.36 26.78
N GLU A 204 21.00 -32.01 27.36
CA GLU A 204 19.62 -31.51 27.30
C GLU A 204 19.54 -30.08 27.87
N ASP A 205 20.35 -29.76 28.89
CA ASP A 205 20.48 -28.41 29.43
C ASP A 205 20.99 -27.36 28.42
N ASP A 206 21.66 -27.73 27.33
CA ASP A 206 22.07 -26.76 26.30
C ASP A 206 20.89 -26.26 25.46
N ILE A 207 19.75 -26.96 25.54
CA ILE A 207 18.50 -26.66 24.86
C ILE A 207 17.57 -25.89 25.83
N CYS A 208 16.93 -24.82 25.35
CA CYS A 208 15.93 -24.06 26.11
C CYS A 208 14.54 -24.69 26.03
N ARG A 209 14.24 -25.21 24.83
CA ARG A 209 12.98 -25.84 24.42
C ARG A 209 13.18 -26.39 23.02
N SER A 210 12.79 -27.64 22.79
CA SER A 210 12.46 -28.16 21.47
C SER A 210 11.00 -28.66 21.40
N HIS A 211 10.51 -28.90 20.19
CA HIS A 211 9.19 -29.51 19.90
C HIS A 211 9.08 -29.83 18.40
N PRO A 212 8.18 -30.74 18.00
CA PRO A 212 7.78 -30.86 16.60
C PRO A 212 7.05 -29.60 16.10
N ILE A 213 7.21 -29.30 14.81
CA ILE A 213 6.41 -28.29 14.10
C ILE A 213 5.69 -28.97 12.93
N GLY A 214 4.37 -28.80 12.90
CA GLY A 214 3.51 -29.37 11.86
C GLY A 214 3.36 -30.88 11.98
N GLU A 215 2.60 -31.45 11.05
CA GLU A 215 2.36 -32.89 10.99
C GLU A 215 3.60 -33.65 10.48
N PRO A 216 3.78 -34.92 10.88
CA PRO A 216 4.77 -35.79 10.27
C PRO A 216 4.56 -35.89 8.76
N ASN A 217 5.65 -35.95 8.00
CA ASN A 217 5.55 -36.17 6.56
C ASN A 217 5.02 -37.58 6.24
N ARG A 218 4.69 -37.83 4.97
CA ARG A 218 4.21 -39.13 4.45
C ARG A 218 5.08 -40.38 4.73
N HIS A 219 6.25 -40.20 5.34
CA HIS A 219 7.17 -41.26 5.76
C HIS A 219 7.29 -41.37 7.29
N GLY A 220 6.38 -40.73 8.05
CA GLY A 220 6.39 -40.73 9.52
C GLY A 220 7.57 -39.95 10.13
N LYS A 221 8.12 -38.97 9.40
CA LYS A 221 9.26 -38.16 9.85
C LYS A 221 8.83 -36.71 10.06
N SER A 222 9.13 -36.16 11.23
CA SER A 222 8.73 -34.83 11.66
C SER A 222 9.81 -33.77 11.39
N GLN A 223 9.41 -32.52 11.43
CA GLN A 223 10.31 -31.38 11.56
C GLN A 223 10.36 -30.97 13.03
N LEU A 224 11.56 -30.86 13.61
CA LEU A 224 11.75 -30.30 14.95
C LEU A 224 12.28 -28.87 14.86
N ILE A 225 11.88 -28.03 15.83
CA ILE A 225 12.59 -26.81 16.16
C ILE A 225 13.28 -26.98 17.51
N ALA A 226 14.47 -26.41 17.67
CA ALA A 226 15.10 -26.28 18.97
C ALA A 226 15.75 -24.91 19.13
N ARG A 227 15.53 -24.29 20.28
CA ARG A 227 16.23 -23.09 20.72
C ARG A 227 17.35 -23.49 21.67
N PHE A 228 18.57 -23.04 21.40
CA PHE A 228 19.75 -23.31 22.25
C PHE A 228 20.02 -22.14 23.21
N ARG A 229 20.53 -22.43 24.42
CA ARG A 229 20.93 -21.39 25.39
C ARG A 229 22.04 -20.52 24.84
N ASN A 230 23.02 -21.12 24.17
CA ASN A 230 24.22 -20.44 23.70
C ASN A 230 24.34 -20.44 22.17
N TRP A 231 24.57 -19.26 21.59
CA TRP A 231 24.86 -19.09 20.16
C TRP A 231 26.03 -19.97 19.70
N LYS A 232 27.08 -20.15 20.53
CA LYS A 232 28.24 -20.98 20.20
C LYS A 232 27.85 -22.43 19.91
N ILE A 233 26.90 -22.98 20.67
CA ILE A 233 26.42 -24.36 20.54
C ILE A 233 25.61 -24.51 19.24
N LYS A 234 24.61 -23.64 19.05
CA LYS A 234 23.86 -23.50 17.79
C LYS A 234 24.80 -23.42 16.59
N ASN A 235 25.83 -22.59 16.66
CA ASN A 235 26.76 -22.37 15.56
C ASN A 235 27.65 -23.60 15.30
N ASN A 236 28.11 -24.29 16.33
CA ASN A 236 28.88 -25.53 16.19
C ASN A 236 28.06 -26.63 15.47
N ILE A 237 26.81 -26.83 15.89
CA ILE A 237 25.85 -27.75 15.25
C ILE A 237 25.63 -27.34 13.78
N PHE A 238 25.35 -26.06 13.53
CA PHE A 238 25.03 -25.55 12.20
C PHE A 238 26.21 -25.61 11.20
N LEU A 239 27.45 -25.43 11.66
CA LEU A 239 28.65 -25.58 10.83
C LEU A 239 28.93 -27.04 10.49
N ASN A 240 28.64 -27.97 11.41
CA ASN A 240 28.87 -29.40 11.22
C ASN A 240 27.76 -30.12 10.45
N LYS A 241 26.59 -29.51 10.22
CA LYS A 241 25.46 -30.09 9.46
C LYS A 241 25.83 -30.73 8.11
N LYS A 242 26.98 -30.38 7.53
CA LYS A 242 27.54 -31.01 6.32
C LYS A 242 27.80 -32.52 6.51
N LYS A 243 28.06 -32.99 7.74
CA LYS A 243 28.21 -34.41 8.11
C LYS A 243 26.94 -35.23 7.85
N LEU A 244 25.76 -34.59 7.86
CA LEU A 244 24.46 -35.24 7.58
C LEU A 244 24.25 -35.57 6.08
N LYS A 245 25.05 -35.00 5.18
CA LYS A 245 24.93 -35.26 3.74
C LYS A 245 25.29 -36.71 3.45
N GLY A 246 24.37 -37.46 2.86
CA GLY A 246 24.54 -38.88 2.58
C GLY A 246 24.02 -39.81 3.68
N SER A 247 23.56 -39.28 4.82
CA SER A 247 22.83 -40.07 5.82
C SER A 247 21.60 -40.75 5.19
N SER A 248 21.42 -42.04 5.48
CA SER A 248 20.27 -42.85 5.05
C SER A 248 18.93 -42.22 5.44
N ASP A 249 18.90 -41.54 6.58
CA ASP A 249 17.70 -40.88 7.09
C ASP A 249 17.34 -39.57 6.38
N LYS A 250 18.25 -39.03 5.56
CA LYS A 250 18.07 -37.76 4.84
C LYS A 250 17.74 -36.58 5.75
N VAL A 251 18.27 -36.60 6.98
CA VAL A 251 18.20 -35.50 7.93
C VAL A 251 18.97 -34.29 7.37
N PHE A 252 18.42 -33.09 7.55
CA PHE A 252 19.15 -31.86 7.28
C PHE A 252 18.76 -30.75 8.26
N ILE A 253 19.64 -29.77 8.42
CA ILE A 253 19.48 -28.67 9.38
C ILE A 253 19.45 -27.32 8.64
N THR A 254 18.45 -26.49 8.96
CA THR A 254 18.36 -25.09 8.53
C THR A 254 18.34 -24.15 9.73
N GLU A 255 18.63 -22.87 9.52
CA GLU A 255 18.30 -21.85 10.53
C GLU A 255 16.78 -21.70 10.62
N ASP A 256 16.30 -21.22 11.77
CA ASP A 256 14.92 -20.77 11.91
C ASP A 256 14.79 -19.35 11.31
N LEU A 257 14.38 -19.30 10.04
CA LEU A 257 14.18 -18.03 9.32
C LEU A 257 12.75 -17.51 9.50
N THR A 258 12.56 -16.19 9.46
CA THR A 258 11.23 -15.55 9.34
C THR A 258 10.50 -16.05 8.10
N PRO A 259 9.15 -16.06 8.07
CA PRO A 259 8.38 -16.40 6.86
C PRO A 259 8.81 -15.56 5.64
N TYR A 260 9.16 -14.29 5.87
CA TYR A 260 9.73 -13.39 4.86
C TYR A 260 11.08 -13.87 4.32
N ARG A 261 12.07 -14.17 5.18
CA ARG A 261 13.36 -14.69 4.73
C ARG A 261 13.24 -16.08 4.10
N GLN A 262 12.28 -16.90 4.55
CA GLN A 262 11.96 -18.17 3.89
C GLN A 262 11.39 -17.97 2.48
N SER A 263 10.54 -16.96 2.25
CA SER A 263 10.04 -16.66 0.90
C SER A 263 11.19 -16.17 0.00
N LEU A 264 12.04 -15.26 0.49
CA LEU A 264 13.23 -14.78 -0.22
C LEU A 264 14.16 -15.94 -0.64
N MET A 265 14.36 -16.93 0.23
CA MET A 265 15.12 -18.15 -0.09
C MET A 265 14.51 -18.99 -1.22
N LYS A 266 13.18 -18.96 -1.44
CA LYS A 266 12.53 -19.61 -2.60
C LYS A 266 12.92 -18.91 -3.91
N TYR A 267 12.86 -17.58 -3.95
CA TYR A 267 13.26 -16.78 -5.12
C TYR A 267 14.74 -16.94 -5.45
N ILE A 268 15.61 -16.91 -4.44
CA ILE A 268 17.06 -17.17 -4.58
C ILE A 268 17.31 -18.59 -5.12
N SER A 269 16.59 -19.59 -4.62
CA SER A 269 16.71 -20.98 -5.10
C SER A 269 16.28 -21.14 -6.55
N ALA A 270 15.29 -20.36 -7.02
CA ALA A 270 14.94 -20.27 -8.43
C ALA A 270 16.06 -19.62 -9.24
N ALA A 271 16.52 -18.42 -8.86
CA ALA A 271 17.62 -17.72 -9.54
C ALA A 271 18.92 -18.56 -9.61
N LYS A 272 19.19 -19.41 -8.60
CA LYS A 272 20.30 -20.37 -8.62
C LYS A 272 20.10 -21.51 -9.64
N ARG A 273 18.87 -22.02 -9.76
CA ARG A 273 18.50 -23.03 -10.76
C ARG A 273 18.64 -22.50 -12.18
N ASP A 274 18.24 -21.25 -12.38
CA ASP A 274 18.32 -20.51 -13.66
C ASP A 274 19.74 -20.04 -13.98
N LYS A 275 20.76 -20.51 -13.22
CA LYS A 275 22.18 -20.17 -13.36
C LYS A 275 22.52 -18.67 -13.21
N ARG A 276 21.60 -17.83 -12.74
CA ARG A 276 21.83 -16.40 -12.45
C ARG A 276 22.60 -16.16 -11.14
N LEU A 277 22.77 -17.19 -10.32
CA LEU A 277 23.61 -17.19 -9.11
C LEU A 277 24.65 -18.31 -9.15
N SER A 278 25.85 -18.04 -8.64
CA SER A 278 26.89 -19.04 -8.39
C SER A 278 26.68 -19.75 -7.05
N SER A 279 26.37 -19.02 -5.98
CA SER A 279 26.10 -19.63 -4.67
C SER A 279 25.23 -18.74 -3.78
N PHE A 280 24.59 -19.35 -2.79
CA PHE A 280 23.89 -18.67 -1.72
C PHE A 280 24.00 -19.48 -0.42
N TRP A 281 23.93 -18.80 0.72
CA TRP A 281 23.93 -19.42 2.05
C TRP A 281 23.31 -18.48 3.08
N THR A 282 22.98 -19.03 4.25
CA THR A 282 22.55 -18.26 5.42
C THR A 282 23.62 -18.28 6.50
N SER A 283 23.70 -17.22 7.29
CA SER A 283 24.52 -17.18 8.51
C SER A 283 23.93 -16.18 9.51
N ASP A 284 23.56 -16.68 10.69
CA ASP A 284 22.90 -15.89 11.75
C ASP A 284 21.64 -15.19 11.25
N GLY A 285 20.80 -15.96 10.54
CA GLY A 285 19.55 -15.49 9.95
C GLY A 285 19.72 -14.50 8.78
N ARG A 286 20.95 -14.07 8.44
CA ARG A 286 21.23 -13.23 7.28
C ARG A 286 21.42 -14.08 6.04
N ILE A 287 20.97 -13.58 4.89
CA ILE A 287 21.05 -14.26 3.60
C ILE A 287 22.16 -13.65 2.76
N PHE A 288 23.02 -14.48 2.19
CA PHE A 288 24.12 -14.07 1.34
C PHE A 288 24.06 -14.76 -0.02
N VAL A 289 24.42 -14.02 -1.08
CA VAL A 289 24.51 -14.54 -2.45
C VAL A 289 25.82 -14.13 -3.13
N LYS A 290 26.21 -14.89 -4.16
CA LYS A 290 27.26 -14.56 -5.13
C LYS A 290 26.75 -14.80 -6.55
N LEU A 291 26.99 -13.85 -7.45
CA LEU A 291 26.71 -13.96 -8.88
C LEU A 291 27.65 -14.97 -9.55
N SER A 292 28.96 -14.79 -9.37
CA SER A 292 30.02 -15.63 -9.95
C SER A 292 30.80 -16.41 -8.89
N GLU A 293 31.48 -17.48 -9.32
CA GLU A 293 32.47 -18.16 -8.48
C GLU A 293 33.66 -17.22 -8.22
N GLY A 294 34.22 -17.25 -7.00
CA GLY A 294 35.19 -16.24 -6.54
C GLY A 294 34.61 -14.85 -6.26
N GLY A 295 33.49 -14.46 -6.89
CA GLY A 295 32.93 -13.10 -6.87
C GLY A 295 32.53 -12.54 -5.50
N ARG A 296 32.21 -11.23 -5.49
CA ARG A 296 31.75 -10.47 -4.32
C ARG A 296 30.53 -11.14 -3.68
N ARG A 297 30.51 -11.21 -2.34
CA ARG A 297 29.30 -11.58 -1.59
C ARG A 297 28.38 -10.37 -1.44
N HIS A 298 27.09 -10.57 -1.65
CA HIS A 298 26.06 -9.58 -1.38
C HIS A 298 25.21 -10.07 -0.20
N LEU A 299 24.94 -9.17 0.75
CA LEU A 299 23.93 -9.37 1.78
C LEU A 299 22.58 -9.01 1.15
N LEU A 300 21.59 -9.89 1.28
CA LEU A 300 20.22 -9.61 0.86
C LEU A 300 19.34 -9.32 2.07
N VAL A 301 18.65 -8.18 2.01
CA VAL A 301 17.62 -7.77 2.96
C VAL A 301 16.24 -8.01 2.34
N ASN A 302 16.03 -7.68 1.06
CA ASN A 302 14.73 -7.76 0.41
C ASN A 302 14.80 -8.28 -1.05
N GLU A 303 13.62 -8.46 -1.67
CA GLU A 303 13.48 -8.91 -3.06
C GLU A 303 13.96 -7.87 -4.10
N GLU A 304 13.82 -6.58 -3.80
CA GLU A 304 14.28 -5.50 -4.69
C GLU A 304 15.80 -5.53 -4.86
N GLN A 305 16.56 -5.70 -3.77
CA GLN A 305 18.00 -5.90 -3.82
C GLN A 305 18.38 -7.14 -4.62
N LEU A 306 17.62 -8.24 -4.49
CA LEU A 306 17.84 -9.45 -5.29
C LEU A 306 17.64 -9.15 -6.79
N ASN A 307 16.57 -8.44 -7.16
CA ASN A 307 16.30 -8.07 -8.55
C ASN A 307 17.34 -7.08 -9.11
N GLY A 308 17.78 -6.10 -8.31
CA GLY A 308 18.84 -5.16 -8.69
C GLY A 308 20.21 -5.81 -8.84
N ILE A 309 20.53 -6.83 -8.03
CA ILE A 309 21.78 -7.62 -8.16
C ILE A 309 21.73 -8.56 -9.37
N LEU A 310 20.53 -9.02 -9.77
CA LEU A 310 20.32 -9.94 -10.90
C LEU A 310 20.02 -9.23 -12.23
N SER A 311 19.90 -7.90 -12.23
CA SER A 311 19.82 -7.08 -13.43
C SER A 311 21.24 -6.88 -14.00
N PRO A 312 21.44 -7.04 -15.32
CA PRO A 312 22.73 -6.82 -15.97
C PRO A 312 23.08 -5.33 -16.11
#